data_AF-A0A9D7I8D5-F1
#
_entry.id   AF-A0A9D7I8D5-F1
#
_cell.length_a   1.000
_cell.length_b   1.000
_cell.length_c   1.000
_cell.angle_alpha   90.00
_cell.angle_beta   90.00
_cell.angle_gamma   90.00
#
_symmetry.space_group_name_H-M   'P 1'
#
loop_
_entity.id
_entity.type
_entity.pdbx_description
1 polymer ?
#
loop_
_entity_poly.entity_id
_entity_poly.type
_entity_poly.pdbx_seq_one_letter_code
_entity_poly.pdbx_strand_id
1 'polypeptide(L)'
;MELFTQLFGRLLVFMYHCFDRIVIHGYLSGLSRPEQVVYFFRQVVGIDTVDKDVLSRRTNEYQQWVEAYARNHETPVEWAEKGVRKEDHVLPWQRAMVRAKRYGVYFIFKSMEQGPTFRCTTPKYPTKDPNHRILAPQRSRFTHYYFKIVSCRRQSLTCHHPMR
;
A
#
# COMPACT_ATOMS: atom_id res chain seq x y z
N MET A 1 14.57 -37.55 14.07
CA MET A 1 14.88 -36.35 13.26
C MET A 1 16.36 -35.96 13.31
N GLU A 2 17.03 -36.13 14.45
CA GLU A 2 18.46 -35.83 14.62
C GLU A 2 19.39 -36.69 13.74
N LEU A 3 19.22 -38.01 13.77
CA LEU A 3 20.03 -38.96 12.97
C LEU A 3 19.92 -38.69 11.45
N PHE A 4 18.72 -38.37 10.98
CA PHE A 4 18.47 -38.03 9.57
C PHE A 4 19.22 -36.74 9.17
N THR A 5 19.23 -35.74 10.04
CA THR A 5 19.94 -34.48 9.79
C THR A 5 21.45 -34.67 9.81
N GLN A 6 21.97 -35.52 10.71
CA GLN A 6 23.41 -35.85 10.75
C GLN A 6 23.88 -36.59 9.49
N LEU A 7 23.10 -37.55 9.00
CA LEU A 7 23.49 -38.38 7.85
C LEU A 7 23.30 -37.68 6.51
N PHE A 8 22.22 -36.89 6.37
CA PHE A 8 21.81 -36.34 5.07
C PHE A 8 21.85 -34.82 5.00
N GLY A 9 22.14 -34.11 6.09
CA GLY A 9 22.13 -32.64 6.13
C GLY A 9 23.05 -31.98 5.10
N ARG A 10 24.20 -32.59 4.78
CA ARG A 10 25.14 -32.10 3.75
C ARG A 10 24.64 -32.32 2.32
N LEU A 11 23.66 -33.19 2.11
CA LEU A 11 23.04 -33.49 0.81
C LEU A 11 21.73 -32.71 0.61
N LEU A 12 21.21 -32.10 1.67
CA LEU A 12 19.97 -31.31 1.64
C LEU A 12 20.30 -29.84 1.36
N VAL A 13 20.15 -29.45 0.08
CA VAL A 13 20.16 -28.03 -0.31
C VAL A 13 18.74 -27.49 -0.26
N PHE A 14 18.43 -26.69 0.75
CA PHE A 14 17.16 -25.97 0.81
C PHE A 14 17.27 -24.70 -0.05
N MET A 15 16.62 -24.72 -1.21
CA MET A 15 16.53 -23.54 -2.08
C MET A 15 15.16 -22.88 -1.94
N TYR A 16 15.16 -21.63 -1.45
CA TYR A 16 13.95 -20.85 -1.22
C TYR A 16 13.44 -20.28 -2.55
N HIS A 17 12.59 -21.03 -3.26
CA HIS A 17 12.33 -20.74 -4.67
C HIS A 17 11.23 -19.71 -4.94
N CYS A 18 10.25 -19.51 -4.04
CA CYS A 18 9.05 -18.73 -4.35
C CYS A 18 8.45 -18.04 -3.13
N PHE A 19 8.68 -16.73 -2.94
CA PHE A 19 7.64 -15.91 -2.31
C PHE A 19 6.44 -15.88 -3.25
N ASP A 20 5.33 -16.52 -2.87
CA ASP A 20 4.05 -16.40 -3.58
C ASP A 20 3.51 -14.96 -3.45
N ARG A 21 3.68 -14.35 -2.25
CA ARG A 21 3.22 -12.98 -1.92
C ARG A 21 4.11 -12.33 -0.88
N ILE A 22 4.45 -11.07 -1.07
CA ILE A 22 5.03 -10.21 -0.03
C ILE A 22 3.99 -9.13 0.26
N VAL A 23 3.46 -9.10 1.49
CA VAL A 23 2.58 -8.03 1.95
C VAL A 23 3.45 -7.02 2.69
N ILE A 24 3.63 -5.84 2.11
CA ILE A 24 4.39 -4.75 2.72
C ILE A 24 3.38 -3.82 3.39
N HIS A 25 3.38 -3.80 4.73
CA HIS A 25 2.62 -2.82 5.49
C HIS A 25 3.50 -1.60 5.77
N GLY A 26 3.34 -0.54 4.98
CA GLY A 26 3.90 0.77 5.28
C GLY A 26 2.97 1.52 6.23
N TYR A 27 3.38 1.71 7.49
CA TYR A 27 2.65 2.54 8.43
C TYR A 27 3.25 3.95 8.44
N LEU A 28 2.45 4.96 8.09
CA LEU A 28 2.78 6.34 8.37
C LEU A 28 2.44 6.60 9.83
N SER A 29 3.34 6.22 10.74
CA SER A 29 3.13 6.29 12.18
C SER A 29 2.63 7.67 12.64
N GLY A 30 3.16 8.74 12.05
CA GLY A 30 2.76 10.14 12.29
C GLY A 30 1.33 10.51 11.83
N LEU A 31 0.60 9.61 11.19
CA LEU A 31 -0.81 9.80 10.81
C LEU A 31 -1.75 8.81 11.51
N SER A 32 -1.23 7.98 12.41
CA SER A 32 -2.04 7.00 13.14
C SER A 32 -2.73 7.57 14.38
N ARG A 33 -2.25 8.71 14.91
CA ARG A 33 -2.81 9.38 16.10
C ARG A 33 -3.41 10.75 15.73
N PRO A 34 -4.56 11.14 16.30
CA PRO A 34 -5.20 12.43 15.99
C PRO A 34 -4.28 13.64 16.15
N GLU A 35 -3.50 13.69 17.22
CA GLU A 35 -2.61 14.81 17.52
C GLU A 35 -1.49 14.93 16.50
N GLN A 36 -0.98 13.79 16.02
CA GLN A 36 0.07 13.76 15.01
C GLN A 36 -0.47 14.13 13.62
N VAL A 37 -1.73 13.78 13.32
CA VAL A 37 -2.42 14.27 12.12
C VAL A 37 -2.51 15.79 12.15
N VAL A 38 -2.96 16.37 13.27
CA VAL A 38 -3.01 17.85 13.43
C VAL A 38 -1.63 18.47 13.26
N TYR A 39 -0.61 17.87 13.88
CA TYR A 39 0.78 18.32 13.73
C TYR A 39 1.24 18.29 12.27
N PHE A 40 1.00 17.18 11.54
CA PHE A 40 1.39 17.03 10.15
C PHE A 40 0.76 18.13 9.27
N PHE A 41 -0.54 18.36 9.42
CA PHE A 41 -1.21 19.39 8.62
C PHE A 41 -0.73 20.81 8.96
N ARG A 42 -0.54 21.12 10.24
CA ARG A 42 -0.10 22.46 10.64
C ARG A 42 1.36 22.74 10.32
N GLN A 43 2.25 21.83 10.70
CA GLN A 43 3.70 22.06 10.69
C GLN A 43 4.38 21.59 9.40
N VAL A 44 3.87 20.55 8.75
CA VAL A 44 4.47 20.02 7.51
C VAL A 44 3.76 20.55 6.28
N VAL A 45 2.43 20.58 6.30
CA VAL A 45 1.64 21.07 5.16
C VAL A 45 1.43 22.59 5.20
N GLY A 46 1.45 23.22 6.37
CA GLY A 46 1.20 24.66 6.53
C GLY A 46 -0.28 25.04 6.50
N ILE A 47 -1.19 24.14 6.91
CA ILE A 47 -2.62 24.40 7.03
C ILE A 47 -3.00 24.56 8.50
N ASP A 48 -3.44 25.75 8.88
CA ASP A 48 -3.71 26.10 10.28
C ASP A 48 -4.90 25.33 10.89
N THR A 49 -5.97 25.14 10.12
CA THR A 49 -7.18 24.45 10.58
C THR A 49 -7.41 23.17 9.80
N VAL A 50 -7.42 22.03 10.50
CA VAL A 50 -7.76 20.73 9.91
C VAL A 50 -9.27 20.54 10.00
N ASP A 51 -9.99 20.95 8.96
CA ASP A 51 -11.43 20.75 8.86
C ASP A 51 -11.79 19.62 7.88
N LYS A 52 -13.09 19.42 7.67
CA LYS A 52 -13.61 18.41 6.75
C LYS A 52 -13.15 18.69 5.31
N ASP A 53 -13.12 19.96 4.90
CA ASP A 53 -12.81 20.35 3.52
C ASP A 53 -11.34 20.09 3.19
N VAL A 54 -10.43 20.34 4.13
CA VAL A 54 -9.01 20.01 4.00
C VAL A 54 -8.81 18.49 3.82
N LEU A 55 -9.47 17.67 4.65
CA LEU A 55 -9.37 16.21 4.56
C LEU A 55 -10.00 15.67 3.27
N SER A 56 -11.14 16.23 2.85
CA SER A 56 -11.79 15.89 1.57
C SER A 56 -10.93 16.28 0.37
N ARG A 57 -10.32 17.47 0.40
CA ARG A 57 -9.39 17.92 -0.65
C ARG A 57 -8.21 16.97 -0.78
N ARG A 58 -7.55 16.60 0.33
CA ARG A 58 -6.46 15.61 0.30
C ARG A 58 -6.88 14.26 -0.27
N THR A 59 -8.10 13.83 0.05
CA THR A 59 -8.64 12.59 -0.51
C THR A 59 -8.78 12.68 -2.03
N ASN A 60 -9.33 13.79 -2.53
CA ASN A 60 -9.50 14.02 -3.97
C ASN A 60 -8.15 14.15 -4.70
N GLU A 61 -7.19 14.87 -4.13
CA GLU A 61 -5.83 14.99 -4.66
C GLU A 61 -5.17 13.60 -4.81
N TYR A 62 -5.31 12.74 -3.79
CA TYR A 62 -4.77 11.38 -3.88
C TYR A 62 -5.48 10.54 -4.96
N GLN A 63 -6.81 10.60 -5.04
CA GLN A 63 -7.56 9.89 -6.08
C GLN A 63 -7.15 10.35 -7.49
N GLN A 64 -7.06 11.66 -7.71
CA GLN A 64 -6.61 12.24 -8.97
C GLN A 64 -5.18 11.83 -9.31
N TRP A 65 -4.29 11.77 -8.31
CA TRP A 65 -2.92 11.30 -8.50
C TRP A 65 -2.89 9.83 -8.95
N VAL A 66 -3.68 8.95 -8.32
CA VAL A 66 -3.78 7.54 -8.73
C VAL A 66 -4.31 7.42 -10.15
N GLU A 67 -5.32 8.19 -10.51
CA GLU A 67 -5.91 8.18 -11.85
C GLU A 67 -4.95 8.75 -12.91
N ALA A 68 -4.21 9.81 -12.60
CA ALA A 68 -3.16 10.34 -13.45
C ALA A 68 -2.01 9.33 -13.62
N TYR A 69 -1.56 8.70 -12.53
CA TYR A 69 -0.56 7.64 -12.56
C TYR A 69 -1.00 6.49 -13.47
N ALA A 70 -2.24 6.01 -13.30
CA ALA A 70 -2.78 4.91 -14.09
C ALA A 70 -2.88 5.25 -15.58
N ARG A 71 -3.35 6.46 -15.92
CA ARG A 71 -3.38 6.94 -17.32
C ARG A 71 -1.99 7.01 -17.94
N ASN A 72 -1.03 7.58 -17.23
CA ASN A 72 0.35 7.73 -17.72
C ASN A 72 1.07 6.39 -17.94
N HIS A 73 0.65 5.33 -17.23
CA HIS A 73 1.24 4.00 -17.32
C HIS A 73 0.33 2.99 -18.04
N GLU A 74 -0.76 3.43 -18.67
CA GLU A 74 -1.75 2.58 -19.35
C GLU A 74 -2.22 1.40 -18.46
N THR A 75 -2.31 1.65 -17.15
CA THR A 75 -2.61 0.64 -16.15
C THR A 75 -4.10 0.63 -15.86
N PRO A 76 -4.79 -0.51 -15.99
CA PRO A 76 -6.20 -0.60 -15.66
C PRO A 76 -6.47 -0.32 -14.17
N VAL A 77 -7.55 0.41 -13.92
CA VAL A 77 -8.06 0.67 -12.57
C VAL A 77 -9.52 0.26 -12.51
N GLU A 78 -9.81 -0.83 -11.81
CA GLU A 78 -11.14 -1.44 -11.81
C GLU A 78 -11.66 -1.69 -10.40
N TRP A 79 -12.98 -1.60 -10.22
CA TRP A 79 -13.61 -2.02 -8.98
C TRP A 79 -13.49 -3.53 -8.81
N ALA A 80 -13.14 -3.98 -7.61
CA ALA A 80 -13.08 -5.39 -7.30
C ALA A 80 -14.50 -5.99 -7.26
N GLU A 81 -14.84 -6.79 -8.27
CA GLU A 81 -16.13 -7.48 -8.33
C GLU A 81 -16.26 -8.54 -7.22
N LYS A 82 -17.48 -8.69 -6.71
CA LYS A 82 -17.80 -9.66 -5.66
C LYS A 82 -17.87 -11.07 -6.27
N GLY A 83 -17.16 -12.02 -5.68
CA GLY A 83 -17.18 -13.43 -6.10
C GLY A 83 -16.16 -13.81 -7.17
N VAL A 84 -15.46 -12.83 -7.76
CA VAL A 84 -14.36 -13.08 -8.69
C VAL A 84 -13.07 -13.28 -7.91
N ARG A 85 -12.33 -14.35 -8.22
CA ARG A 85 -10.99 -14.53 -7.68
C ARG A 85 -10.06 -13.50 -8.32
N LYS A 86 -9.72 -12.47 -7.54
CA LYS A 86 -8.94 -11.29 -7.99
C LYS A 86 -7.61 -11.64 -8.66
N GLU A 87 -6.99 -12.74 -8.28
CA GLU A 87 -5.76 -13.24 -8.91
C GLU A 87 -5.98 -13.69 -10.34
N ASP A 88 -7.03 -14.47 -10.57
CA ASP A 88 -7.36 -15.01 -11.89
C ASP A 88 -7.77 -13.90 -12.84
N HIS A 89 -8.45 -12.88 -12.32
CA HIS A 89 -8.79 -11.67 -13.06
C HIS A 89 -7.56 -10.97 -13.62
N VAL A 90 -6.52 -10.74 -12.79
CA VAL A 90 -5.37 -9.92 -13.19
C VAL A 90 -4.26 -10.69 -13.92
N LEU A 91 -4.36 -12.03 -14.00
CA LEU A 91 -3.38 -12.91 -14.64
C LEU A 91 -3.04 -12.53 -16.08
N PRO A 92 -3.99 -12.13 -16.95
CA PRO A 92 -3.68 -11.74 -18.33
C PRO A 92 -2.69 -10.56 -18.40
N TRP A 93 -2.93 -9.51 -17.61
CA TRP A 93 -2.05 -8.34 -17.53
C TRP A 93 -0.69 -8.68 -16.92
N GLN A 94 -0.68 -9.52 -15.88
CA GLN A 94 0.56 -9.99 -15.26
C GLN A 94 1.43 -10.74 -16.28
N ARG A 95 0.84 -11.70 -17.02
CA ARG A 95 1.53 -12.48 -18.05
C ARG A 95 2.02 -11.60 -19.19
N ALA A 96 1.27 -10.58 -19.59
CA ALA A 96 1.70 -9.62 -20.60
C ALA A 96 2.97 -8.87 -20.16
N MET A 97 3.00 -8.35 -18.93
CA MET A 97 4.17 -7.64 -18.36
C MET A 97 5.39 -8.55 -18.27
N VAL A 98 5.22 -9.79 -17.79
CA VAL A 98 6.31 -10.77 -17.68
C VAL A 98 6.87 -11.13 -19.06
N ARG A 99 6.02 -11.40 -20.06
CA ARG A 99 6.45 -11.69 -21.44
C ARG A 99 7.22 -10.52 -22.05
N ALA A 100 6.78 -9.29 -21.78
CA ALA A 100 7.45 -8.07 -22.22
C ALA A 100 8.72 -7.74 -21.41
N LYS A 101 9.08 -8.54 -20.39
CA LYS A 101 10.16 -8.26 -19.43
C LYS A 101 10.06 -6.86 -18.80
N ARG A 102 8.83 -6.38 -18.59
CA ARG A 102 8.52 -5.10 -17.95
C ARG A 102 8.24 -5.31 -16.46
N TYR A 103 8.64 -4.34 -15.65
CA TYR A 103 8.46 -4.35 -14.20
C TYR A 103 7.71 -3.09 -13.77
N GLY A 104 6.98 -3.19 -12.66
CA GLY A 104 6.17 -2.11 -12.12
C GLY A 104 4.74 -2.54 -11.83
N VAL A 105 3.88 -1.54 -11.63
CA VAL A 105 2.44 -1.75 -11.44
C VAL A 105 1.83 -2.21 -12.76
N TYR A 106 1.03 -3.26 -12.72
CA TYR A 106 0.35 -3.80 -13.92
C TYR A 106 -1.17 -3.76 -13.83
N PHE A 107 -1.71 -3.58 -12.62
CA PHE A 107 -3.15 -3.49 -12.38
C PHE A 107 -3.41 -2.81 -11.03
N ILE A 108 -4.51 -2.07 -10.93
CA ILE A 108 -4.96 -1.45 -9.67
C ILE A 108 -6.42 -1.82 -9.42
N PHE A 109 -6.72 -2.43 -8.26
CA PHE A 109 -8.12 -2.60 -7.83
C PHE A 109 -8.57 -1.44 -6.95
N LYS A 110 -9.79 -0.96 -7.17
CA LYS A 110 -10.58 -0.12 -6.25
C LYS A 110 -11.51 -1.02 -5.42
N SER A 111 -11.53 -0.84 -4.10
CA SER A 111 -12.44 -1.55 -3.18
C SER A 111 -12.99 -0.58 -2.15
N MET A 112 -14.17 -0.88 -1.62
CA MET A 112 -14.71 -0.17 -0.47
C MET A 112 -14.38 -0.96 0.80
N GLU A 113 -13.41 -0.50 1.56
CA GLU A 113 -12.95 -1.16 2.79
C GLU A 113 -13.53 -0.46 4.02
N GLN A 114 -13.55 -1.17 5.16
CA GLN A 114 -13.92 -0.60 6.45
C GLN A 114 -12.73 -0.60 7.39
N GLY A 115 -12.40 0.56 7.96
CA GLY A 115 -11.25 0.66 8.86
C GLY A 115 -11.25 1.93 9.72
N PRO A 116 -10.17 2.15 10.48
CA PRO A 116 -10.02 3.35 11.31
C PRO A 116 -9.81 4.59 10.43
N THR A 117 -10.57 5.62 10.72
CA THR A 117 -10.57 6.95 10.08
C THR A 117 -10.68 8.02 11.17
N PHE A 118 -10.60 9.29 10.79
CA PHE A 118 -10.81 10.40 11.72
C PHE A 118 -12.04 11.21 11.35
N ARG A 119 -12.84 11.54 12.35
CA ARG A 119 -13.92 12.53 12.25
C ARG A 119 -13.42 13.84 12.82
N CYS A 120 -13.57 14.91 12.04
CA CYS A 120 -13.34 16.26 12.50
C CYS A 120 -14.65 16.90 12.97
N THR A 121 -14.64 17.52 14.15
CA THR A 121 -15.75 18.33 14.67
C THR A 121 -15.27 19.67 15.24
N THR A 122 -16.13 20.68 15.13
CA THR A 122 -15.93 21.98 15.79
C THR A 122 -16.22 21.85 17.28
N PRO A 123 -15.35 22.36 18.18
CA PRO A 123 -15.63 22.42 19.60
C PRO A 123 -16.93 23.17 19.90
N LYS A 124 -17.72 22.68 20.86
CA LYS A 124 -18.96 23.35 21.30
C LYS A 124 -18.69 24.67 22.04
N TYR A 125 -17.56 24.75 22.74
CA TYR A 125 -17.14 25.91 23.52
C TYR A 125 -15.85 26.50 22.95
N PRO A 126 -15.63 27.83 23.08
CA PRO A 126 -14.43 28.47 22.57
C PRO A 126 -13.19 27.89 23.25
N THR A 127 -12.17 27.61 22.44
CA THR A 127 -10.86 27.12 22.89
C THR A 127 -9.82 28.24 22.77
N LYS A 128 -8.70 28.12 23.49
CA LYS A 128 -7.61 29.11 23.43
C LYS A 128 -7.07 29.29 22.00
N ASP A 129 -7.03 28.21 21.25
CA ASP A 129 -6.69 28.21 19.83
C ASP A 129 -7.97 28.33 19.00
N PRO A 130 -8.15 29.41 18.20
CA PRO A 130 -9.32 29.61 17.34
C PRO A 130 -9.40 28.59 16.19
N ASN A 131 -8.27 27.99 15.81
CA ASN A 131 -8.15 27.02 14.74
C ASN A 131 -8.30 25.57 15.25
N HIS A 132 -8.59 25.39 16.54
CA HIS A 132 -8.68 24.06 17.13
C HIS A 132 -9.92 23.31 16.62
N ARG A 133 -9.68 22.07 16.21
CA ARG A 133 -10.71 21.10 15.83
C ARG A 133 -10.49 19.81 16.61
N ILE A 134 -11.58 19.15 16.95
CA ILE A 134 -11.54 17.85 17.61
C ILE A 134 -11.46 16.79 16.52
N LEU A 135 -10.31 16.09 16.45
CA LEU A 135 -10.18 14.89 15.63
C LEU A 135 -10.40 13.67 16.51
N ALA A 136 -11.48 12.94 16.26
CA ALA A 136 -11.81 11.71 16.98
C ALA A 136 -11.66 10.49 16.04
N PRO A 137 -11.08 9.37 16.51
CA PRO A 137 -11.06 8.15 15.75
C PRO A 137 -12.49 7.62 15.53
N GLN A 138 -12.79 7.18 14.32
CA GLN A 138 -14.07 6.61 13.92
C GLN A 138 -13.83 5.44 12.95
N ARG A 139 -14.68 4.43 12.95
CA ARG A 139 -14.73 3.45 11.86
C ARG A 139 -15.64 3.94 10.74
N SER A 140 -15.12 4.00 9.53
CA SER A 140 -15.87 4.41 8.35
C SER A 140 -15.46 3.58 7.13
N ARG A 141 -16.27 3.68 6.07
CA ARG A 141 -15.94 3.14 4.75
C ARG A 141 -15.03 4.11 4.02
N PHE A 142 -14.01 3.59 3.34
CA PHE A 142 -13.14 4.38 2.48
C PHE A 142 -12.75 3.59 1.24
N THR A 143 -12.44 4.31 0.16
CA THR A 143 -11.91 3.72 -1.06
C THR A 143 -10.46 3.30 -0.84
N HIS A 144 -10.17 2.03 -1.03
CA HIS A 144 -8.84 1.46 -0.91
C HIS A 144 -8.34 1.00 -2.28
N TYR A 145 -7.07 1.30 -2.56
CA TYR A 145 -6.41 0.99 -3.82
C TYR A 145 -5.40 -0.14 -3.61
N TYR A 146 -5.59 -1.26 -4.30
CA TYR A 146 -4.65 -2.38 -4.29
C TYR A 146 -3.79 -2.35 -5.55
N PHE A 147 -2.54 -1.91 -5.40
CA PHE A 147 -1.54 -1.91 -6.46
C PHE A 147 -0.97 -3.32 -6.64
N LYS A 148 -1.12 -3.89 -7.83
CA LYS A 148 -0.51 -5.17 -8.20
C LYS A 148 0.78 -4.92 -8.96
N ILE A 149 1.88 -5.47 -8.46
CA ILE A 149 3.24 -5.17 -8.91
C ILE A 149 3.91 -6.46 -9.40
N VAL A 150 4.58 -6.38 -10.55
CA VAL A 150 5.56 -7.37 -11.00
C VAL A 150 6.94 -6.75 -10.81
N SER A 151 7.84 -7.46 -10.12
CA SER A 151 9.21 -7.01 -9.87
C SER A 151 10.23 -7.91 -10.54
N CYS A 152 11.39 -7.36 -10.88
CA CYS A 152 12.52 -8.13 -11.36
C CYS A 152 13.10 -8.92 -10.20
N ARG A 153 12.96 -10.26 -10.20
CA ARG A 153 13.89 -11.09 -9.44
C ARG A 153 15.20 -11.12 -10.19
N ARG A 154 16.19 -10.33 -9.77
CA ARG A 154 17.58 -10.72 -9.95
C ARG A 154 17.77 -11.99 -9.14
N GLN A 155 17.72 -13.14 -9.79
CA GLN A 155 18.44 -14.30 -9.27
C GLN A 155 19.91 -13.89 -9.30
N SER A 156 20.47 -13.55 -8.15
CA SER A 156 21.90 -13.59 -7.96
C SER A 156 22.33 -15.04 -8.22
N LEU A 157 22.69 -15.35 -9.47
CA LEU A 157 23.61 -16.43 -9.74
C LEU A 157 24.85 -16.11 -8.92
N THR A 158 25.06 -16.89 -7.87
CA THR A 158 26.33 -16.92 -7.17
C THR A 158 27.41 -17.17 -8.22
N CYS A 159 28.15 -16.11 -8.56
CA CYS A 159 29.39 -16.23 -9.30
C CYS A 159 30.36 -17.01 -8.42
N HIS A 160 30.34 -18.34 -8.49
CA HIS A 160 31.50 -19.14 -8.12
C HIS A 160 32.56 -18.92 -9.19
N HIS A 161 33.40 -17.91 -8.96
CA HIS A 161 34.72 -17.87 -9.56
C HIS A 161 35.50 -19.08 -9.02
N PRO A 162 36.01 -19.99 -9.87
CA PRO A 162 37.03 -20.93 -9.40
C PRO A 162 38.31 -20.11 -9.23
N MET A 163 38.73 -19.90 -7.99
CA MET A 163 40.13 -19.54 -7.73
C MET A 163 40.98 -20.70 -8.25
N ARG A 164 41.75 -20.41 -9.29
CA ARG A 164 42.95 -21.17 -9.64
C ARG A 164 44.06 -20.78 -8.68
#